data_AF-A0A2E9LTT6-F1
#
_entry.id   AF-A0A2E9LTT6-F1
#
_cell.length_a   1.000
_cell.length_b   1.000
_cell.length_c   1.000
_cell.angle_alpha   90.00
_cell.angle_beta   90.00
_cell.angle_gamma   90.00
#
_symmetry.space_group_name_H-M   'P 1'
#
loop_
_entity.id
_entity.type
_entity.pdbx_description
1 polymer ?
#
loop_
_entity_poly.entity_id
_entity_poly.type
_entity_poly.pdbx_seq_one_letter_code
_entity_poly.pdbx_strand_id
1 'polypeptide(L)'
;MGAVGFVVELISDSGIGSQSKKSNEVELRVDWSKAEARGPKMRARALWLTVLVLALYAWTIGAPIAEAQVIRGTIRDARTSEPVMLAYVGLLAPGRELVVAGLADRYGGFSLNAPTAGSYFLYVARMGYKSVIDGLFEVGADGVFELQVGLTPAAIDLEDLVVEAEERKSKLELVGFLERAAIGRGTFLIGEDIQAIALDKITDAFRNIPGLDVVTTRPLVGVESMRNPEIRIRRGGGECSPTLYVDGAIMALGSQRPEGGPDRIQRGVRPDDFVTPASVEAVEIYVRPSETPLQYEARGRCGVVLIWTYVR
;
A
#
# COMPACT_ATOMS: atom_id res chain seq x y z
N MET A 1 -34.38 -13.84 44.11
CA MET A 1 -33.23 -12.98 44.49
C MET A 1 -32.99 -12.00 43.36
N GLY A 2 -33.09 -10.69 43.65
CA GLY A 2 -32.83 -9.55 42.74
C GLY A 2 -33.88 -9.37 41.63
N ALA A 3 -34.73 -8.33 41.55
CA ALA A 3 -34.53 -6.88 41.76
C ALA A 3 -33.28 -6.41 41.01
N VAL A 4 -33.30 -5.48 40.06
CA VAL A 4 -33.71 -4.06 40.07
C VAL A 4 -33.65 -3.61 38.57
N GLY A 5 -34.37 -2.66 37.97
CA GLY A 5 -35.36 -1.67 38.38
C GLY A 5 -35.39 -0.51 37.36
N PHE A 6 -36.61 -0.03 37.07
CA PHE A 6 -37.06 1.33 36.64
C PHE A 6 -36.56 1.91 35.29
N VAL A 7 -37.41 2.19 34.28
CA VAL A 7 -38.59 3.09 34.14
C VAL A 7 -38.22 4.58 34.16
N VAL A 8 -38.39 5.22 32.99
CA VAL A 8 -38.44 6.66 32.78
C VAL A 8 -39.91 7.09 32.81
N GLU A 9 -40.19 8.02 33.73
CA GLU A 9 -41.03 9.22 33.64
C GLU A 9 -42.29 9.20 32.77
N LEU A 10 -43.44 9.58 33.35
CA LEU A 10 -44.24 10.69 32.85
C LEU A 10 -45.29 11.13 33.88
N ILE A 11 -45.38 12.45 34.00
CA ILE A 11 -46.20 13.28 34.88
C ILE A 11 -47.66 13.27 34.38
N SER A 12 -48.64 13.30 35.30
CA SER A 12 -49.62 14.40 35.40
C SER A 12 -50.96 13.97 36.05
N ASP A 13 -51.15 14.52 37.25
CA ASP A 13 -52.34 15.25 37.72
C ASP A 13 -53.71 14.54 37.87
N SER A 14 -54.22 14.56 39.11
CA SER A 14 -55.61 14.92 39.43
C SER A 14 -55.90 14.80 40.94
N GLY A 15 -56.08 15.96 41.57
CA GLY A 15 -57.33 16.32 42.27
C GLY A 15 -57.84 15.55 43.49
N ILE A 16 -58.01 16.33 44.57
CA ILE A 16 -59.13 16.34 45.54
C ILE A 16 -58.97 15.49 46.81
N GLY A 17 -59.07 16.18 47.97
CA GLY A 17 -59.74 15.62 49.15
C GLY A 17 -59.12 15.94 50.51
N SER A 18 -59.54 17.08 51.10
CA SER A 18 -59.95 17.27 52.51
C SER A 18 -59.36 16.35 53.60
N GLN A 19 -58.73 16.93 54.63
CA GLN A 19 -59.16 16.73 56.02
C GLN A 19 -58.58 17.77 57.00
N SER A 20 -59.52 18.28 57.80
CA SER A 20 -59.44 19.10 59.01
C SER A 20 -58.54 18.54 60.12
N LYS A 21 -57.78 19.40 60.83
CA LYS A 21 -57.92 19.55 62.30
C LYS A 21 -57.11 20.71 62.91
N LYS A 22 -57.88 21.67 63.44
CA LYS A 22 -57.78 22.40 64.73
C LYS A 22 -56.43 22.85 65.31
N SER A 23 -56.34 24.19 65.44
CA SER A 23 -55.93 25.02 66.59
C SER A 23 -54.73 24.58 67.43
N ASN A 24 -53.73 25.47 67.53
CA ASN A 24 -53.61 26.27 68.74
C ASN A 24 -52.84 27.56 68.47
N GLU A 25 -53.48 28.64 68.92
CA GLU A 25 -53.08 30.02 68.94
C GLU A 25 -52.01 30.21 70.04
N VAL A 26 -50.88 30.82 69.67
CA VAL A 26 -49.93 31.39 70.64
C VAL A 26 -49.71 32.83 70.22
N GLU A 27 -50.39 33.70 70.93
CA GLU A 27 -50.29 35.15 70.90
C GLU A 27 -48.90 35.57 71.39
N LEU A 28 -48.08 36.19 70.53
CA LEU A 28 -46.86 36.87 70.95
C LEU A 28 -46.99 38.37 70.70
N ARG A 29 -47.29 39.05 71.81
CA ARG A 29 -47.21 40.50 72.03
C ARG A 29 -45.91 41.08 71.46
N VAL A 30 -46.05 42.15 70.70
CA VAL A 30 -44.94 43.00 70.25
C VAL A 30 -44.57 43.96 71.38
N ASP A 31 -43.37 43.83 71.93
CA ASP A 31 -42.74 44.82 72.82
C ASP A 31 -41.85 45.76 72.00
N TRP A 32 -42.15 47.05 72.07
CA TRP A 32 -41.54 48.15 71.31
C TRP A 32 -40.39 48.85 72.04
N SER A 33 -39.67 48.15 72.92
CA SER A 33 -38.61 48.76 73.72
C SER A 33 -37.21 48.25 73.35
N LYS A 34 -36.63 48.82 72.28
CA LYS A 34 -35.20 49.15 72.15
C LYS A 34 -34.88 49.66 70.74
N ALA A 35 -34.83 50.99 70.63
CA ALA A 35 -34.11 51.65 69.55
C ALA A 35 -32.61 51.54 69.85
N GLU A 36 -31.84 50.94 68.94
CA GLU A 36 -30.39 51.13 68.89
C GLU A 36 -29.94 51.30 67.43
N ALA A 37 -29.37 52.48 67.19
CA ALA A 37 -28.86 52.96 65.91
C ALA A 37 -27.81 52.00 65.33
N ARG A 38 -28.02 51.53 64.09
CA ARG A 38 -26.97 50.90 63.29
C ARG A 38 -26.50 51.88 62.22
N GLY A 39 -25.30 52.41 62.46
CA GLY A 39 -24.62 53.37 61.61
C GLY A 39 -24.30 52.88 60.19
N PRO A 40 -23.79 53.78 59.33
CA PRO A 40 -23.69 53.60 57.90
C PRO A 40 -22.49 52.72 57.51
N LYS A 41 -22.50 51.43 57.89
CA LYS A 41 -21.42 50.48 57.51
C LYS A 41 -21.75 49.61 56.29
N MET A 42 -22.95 49.73 55.71
CA MET A 42 -23.35 48.95 54.53
C MET A 42 -23.06 49.64 53.19
N ARG A 43 -22.92 50.97 53.14
CA ARG A 43 -22.56 51.67 51.89
C ARG A 43 -21.12 51.42 51.45
N ALA A 44 -20.19 51.25 52.41
CA ALA A 44 -18.79 50.94 52.09
C ALA A 44 -18.62 49.54 51.47
N ARG A 45 -19.34 48.51 51.95
CA ARG A 45 -19.23 47.15 51.38
C ARG A 45 -19.81 47.04 49.97
N ALA A 46 -20.89 47.76 49.68
CA ALA A 46 -21.47 47.82 48.35
C ALA A 46 -20.57 48.60 47.37
N LEU A 47 -19.94 49.69 47.80
CA LEU A 47 -19.00 50.47 46.98
C LEU A 47 -17.74 49.66 46.62
N TRP A 48 -17.24 48.85 47.56
CA TRP A 48 -16.07 47.99 47.34
C TRP A 48 -16.36 46.82 46.39
N LEU A 49 -17.58 46.26 46.41
CA LEU A 49 -18.02 45.25 45.45
C LEU A 49 -18.18 45.82 44.04
N THR A 50 -18.70 47.04 43.90
CA THR A 50 -18.80 47.71 42.59
C THR A 50 -17.45 48.11 42.01
N VAL A 51 -16.49 48.53 42.84
CA VAL A 51 -15.11 48.82 42.40
C VAL A 51 -14.39 47.54 41.99
N LEU A 52 -14.61 46.41 42.69
CA LEU A 52 -14.08 45.11 42.30
C LEU A 52 -14.67 44.59 40.98
N VAL A 53 -15.97 44.76 40.76
CA VAL A 53 -16.61 44.37 39.49
C VAL A 53 -16.17 45.27 38.33
N LEU A 54 -15.99 46.58 38.54
CA LEU A 54 -15.43 47.49 37.53
C LEU A 54 -13.95 47.25 37.27
N ALA A 55 -13.17 46.88 38.30
CA ALA A 55 -11.77 46.48 38.12
C ALA A 55 -11.65 45.14 37.39
N LEU A 56 -12.55 44.18 37.64
CA LEU A 56 -12.65 42.95 36.86
C LEU A 56 -13.09 43.24 35.41
N TYR A 57 -14.03 44.15 35.19
CA TYR A 57 -14.44 44.57 33.83
C TYR A 57 -13.31 45.29 33.09
N ALA A 58 -12.56 46.17 33.76
CA ALA A 58 -11.42 46.86 33.18
C ALA A 58 -10.28 45.89 32.81
N TRP A 59 -10.18 44.73 33.49
CA TRP A 59 -9.21 43.70 33.14
C TRP A 59 -9.58 42.92 31.88
N THR A 60 -10.85 42.95 31.45
CA THR A 60 -11.32 42.23 30.25
C THR A 60 -11.18 43.00 28.93
N ILE A 61 -10.84 44.30 28.97
CA ILE A 61 -10.82 45.16 27.76
C ILE A 61 -9.42 45.25 27.10
N GLY A 62 -8.38 44.75 27.77
CA GLY A 62 -7.00 44.81 27.28
C GLY A 62 -6.47 43.49 26.72
N ALA A 63 -7.16 42.84 25.78
CA ALA A 63 -6.46 41.87 24.96
C ALA A 63 -5.49 42.67 24.05
N PRO A 64 -4.17 42.44 24.08
CA PRO A 64 -3.30 43.06 23.10
C PRO A 64 -3.81 42.64 21.72
N ILE A 65 -4.17 43.62 20.89
CA ILE A 65 -4.34 43.37 19.46
C ILE A 65 -2.95 42.91 19.03
N ALA A 66 -2.78 41.63 18.78
CA ALA A 66 -1.56 41.13 18.17
C ALA A 66 -1.46 41.83 16.81
N GLU A 67 -0.59 42.82 16.71
CA GLU A 67 -0.18 43.44 15.45
C GLU A 67 0.49 42.34 14.63
N ALA A 68 -0.33 41.61 13.88
CA ALA A 68 0.14 40.51 13.07
C ALA A 68 0.83 41.14 11.85
N GLN A 69 2.13 40.92 11.71
CA GLN A 69 2.88 41.57 10.64
C GLN A 69 2.52 40.97 9.31
N VAL A 70 2.28 41.82 8.32
CA VAL A 70 1.75 41.37 7.04
C VAL A 70 2.89 41.17 6.05
N ILE A 71 3.14 39.92 5.69
CA ILE A 71 4.09 39.54 4.65
C ILE A 71 3.30 39.31 3.37
N ARG A 72 3.59 40.11 2.35
CA ARG A 72 2.92 40.04 1.04
C ARG A 72 3.95 39.80 -0.04
N GLY A 73 3.49 39.22 -1.15
CA GLY A 73 4.38 39.03 -2.27
C GLY A 73 3.69 38.47 -3.48
N THR A 74 4.48 38.30 -4.54
CA THR A 74 4.03 37.65 -5.77
C THR A 74 4.97 36.51 -6.14
N ILE A 75 4.39 35.45 -6.69
CA ILE A 75 5.10 34.24 -7.12
C ILE A 75 4.98 34.15 -8.65
N ARG A 76 6.13 34.04 -9.31
CA ARG A 76 6.22 33.98 -10.77
C ARG A 76 7.09 32.82 -11.22
N ASP A 77 6.81 32.32 -12.42
CA ASP A 77 7.68 31.37 -13.09
C ASP A 77 9.00 32.06 -13.43
N ALA A 78 10.13 31.52 -12.95
CA ALA A 78 11.44 32.14 -13.13
C ALA A 78 11.89 32.20 -14.60
N ARG A 79 11.29 31.38 -15.48
CA ARG A 79 11.61 31.33 -16.91
C ARG A 79 10.65 32.18 -17.74
N THR A 80 9.34 32.06 -17.53
CA THR A 80 8.33 32.73 -18.35
C THR A 80 7.82 34.04 -17.75
N SER A 81 8.13 34.33 -16.48
CA SER A 81 7.59 35.44 -15.69
C SER A 81 6.06 35.44 -15.51
N GLU A 82 5.40 34.33 -15.88
CA GLU A 82 3.97 34.15 -15.69
C GLU A 82 3.62 33.99 -14.20
N PRO A 83 2.45 34.49 -13.75
CA PRO A 83 2.03 34.33 -12.36
C PRO A 83 1.77 32.85 -12.02
N VAL A 84 2.29 32.39 -10.88
CA VAL A 84 2.08 31.02 -10.41
C VAL A 84 0.95 30.98 -9.41
N MET A 85 -0.21 30.53 -9.85
CA MET A 85 -1.40 30.40 -9.02
C MET A 85 -1.42 29.12 -8.17
N LEU A 86 -2.15 29.18 -7.04
CA LEU A 86 -2.32 28.06 -6.10
C LEU A 86 -0.99 27.49 -5.58
N ALA A 87 0.05 28.31 -5.54
CA ALA A 87 1.28 27.97 -4.84
C ALA A 87 1.01 27.98 -3.33
N TYR A 88 1.46 26.93 -2.65
CA TYR A 88 1.50 26.88 -1.19
C TYR A 88 2.60 27.80 -0.68
N VAL A 89 2.26 28.66 0.26
CA VAL A 89 3.17 29.62 0.89
C VAL A 89 3.10 29.42 2.40
N GLY A 90 4.23 29.15 3.03
CA GLY A 90 4.35 28.96 4.46
C GLY A 90 5.44 29.86 5.06
N LEU A 91 5.19 30.36 6.26
CA LEU A 91 6.21 30.98 7.09
C LEU A 91 6.72 29.96 8.10
N LEU A 92 8.03 29.74 8.11
CA LEU A 92 8.68 28.84 9.05
C LEU A 92 9.47 29.63 10.09
N ALA A 93 9.38 29.23 11.35
CA ALA A 93 10.24 29.75 12.42
C ALA A 93 11.71 29.32 12.19
N PRO A 94 12.70 29.89 12.91
CA PRO A 94 14.12 29.54 12.74
C PRO A 94 14.43 28.04 12.89
N GLY A 95 13.63 27.31 13.67
CA GLY A 95 13.68 25.84 13.81
C GLY A 95 13.06 25.04 12.66
N ARG A 96 12.62 25.69 11.58
CA ARG A 96 11.87 25.11 10.43
C ARG A 96 10.49 24.57 10.75
N GLU A 97 9.91 24.98 11.88
CA GLU A 97 8.52 24.69 12.23
C GLU A 97 7.58 25.63 11.47
N LEU A 98 6.50 25.08 10.90
CA LEU A 98 5.49 25.86 10.18
C LEU A 98 4.64 26.68 11.17
N VAL A 99 4.62 27.99 10.98
CA VAL A 99 3.92 28.94 11.86
C VAL A 99 2.58 29.36 11.27
N VAL A 100 2.56 29.71 9.98
CA VAL A 100 1.35 30.09 9.25
C VAL A 100 1.51 29.72 7.78
N ALA A 101 0.40 29.40 7.11
CA ALA A 101 0.38 29.06 5.71
C ALA A 101 -0.84 29.62 4.99
N GLY A 102 -0.73 29.72 3.67
CA GLY A 102 -1.79 30.13 2.77
C GLY A 102 -1.52 29.68 1.35
N LEU A 103 -2.42 30.05 0.44
CA LEU A 103 -2.28 29.81 -0.99
C LEU A 103 -2.16 31.13 -1.72
N ALA A 104 -1.34 31.14 -2.78
CA ALA A 104 -1.31 32.24 -3.72
C ALA A 104 -2.57 32.26 -4.59
N ASP A 105 -3.04 33.46 -4.90
CA ASP A 105 -4.23 33.69 -5.72
C ASP A 105 -3.98 33.41 -7.22
N ARG A 106 -4.99 33.69 -8.05
CA ARG A 106 -4.92 33.51 -9.51
C ARG A 106 -3.88 34.38 -10.22
N TYR A 107 -3.40 35.44 -9.58
CA TYR A 107 -2.35 36.33 -10.07
C TYR A 107 -1.00 36.07 -9.40
N GLY A 108 -0.88 34.97 -8.64
CA GLY A 108 0.32 34.60 -7.91
C GLY A 108 0.58 35.44 -6.65
N GLY A 109 -0.38 36.28 -6.24
CA GLY A 109 -0.26 37.12 -5.05
C GLY A 109 -0.55 36.33 -3.77
N PHE A 110 0.18 36.61 -2.70
CA PHE A 110 -0.08 36.05 -1.37
C PHE A 110 0.03 37.11 -0.27
N SER A 111 -0.64 36.85 0.87
CA SER A 111 -0.57 37.67 2.08
C SER A 111 -0.67 36.75 3.31
N LEU A 112 0.35 36.77 4.17
CA LEU A 112 0.41 35.99 5.41
C LEU A 112 0.61 36.93 6.58
N ASN A 113 0.01 36.61 7.72
CA ASN A 113 0.14 37.36 8.95
C ASN A 113 1.08 36.61 9.90
N ALA A 114 2.28 37.14 10.12
CA ALA A 114 3.24 36.58 11.07
C ALA A 114 2.72 36.79 12.51
N PRO A 115 2.72 35.74 13.36
CA PRO A 115 2.18 35.85 14.72
C PRO A 115 3.04 36.70 15.67
N THR A 116 4.35 36.73 15.47
CA THR A 116 5.29 37.47 16.33
C THR A 116 6.37 38.15 15.50
N ALA A 117 6.86 39.31 15.94
CA ALA A 117 8.03 39.93 15.31
C ALA A 117 9.25 39.01 15.48
N GLY A 118 10.09 38.92 14.46
CA GLY A 118 11.26 38.04 14.49
C GLY A 118 11.62 37.51 13.13
N SER A 119 12.47 36.49 13.13
CA SER A 119 13.09 35.98 11.93
C SER A 119 12.34 34.77 11.39
N TYR A 120 12.00 34.79 10.10
CA TYR A 120 11.26 33.70 9.44
C TYR A 120 11.93 33.26 8.14
N PHE A 121 11.68 32.02 7.75
CA PHE A 121 11.91 31.54 6.38
C PHE A 121 10.59 31.53 5.62
N LEU A 122 10.66 31.81 4.31
CA LEU A 122 9.52 31.65 3.41
C LEU A 122 9.65 30.33 2.66
N TYR A 123 8.71 29.42 2.87
CA TYR A 123 8.59 28.20 2.11
C TYR A 123 7.54 28.37 1.01
N VAL A 124 7.91 28.10 -0.24
CA VAL A 124 7.00 28.17 -1.38
C VAL A 124 7.07 26.87 -2.16
N ALA A 125 5.90 26.27 -2.42
CA ALA A 125 5.79 25.01 -3.16
C ALA A 125 4.58 25.00 -4.10
N ARG A 126 4.75 24.45 -5.29
CA ARG A 126 3.67 24.24 -6.27
C ARG A 126 3.97 22.98 -7.07
N MET A 127 2.97 22.14 -7.33
CA MET A 127 3.18 20.96 -8.19
C MET A 127 3.73 21.40 -9.56
N GLY A 128 4.75 20.71 -10.06
CA GLY A 128 5.44 21.07 -11.30
C GLY A 128 6.54 22.12 -11.14
N TYR A 129 6.83 22.60 -9.93
CA TYR A 129 7.90 23.54 -9.62
C TYR A 129 8.81 22.99 -8.51
N LYS A 130 10.09 23.38 -8.53
CA LYS A 130 11.00 23.09 -7.39
C LYS A 130 10.58 23.95 -6.21
N SER A 131 10.39 23.34 -5.04
CA SER A 131 10.07 24.09 -3.82
C SER A 131 11.27 24.93 -3.38
N VAL A 132 11.02 26.16 -2.93
CA VAL A 132 12.05 27.08 -2.46
C VAL A 132 11.83 27.33 -0.97
N ILE A 133 12.92 27.29 -0.20
CA ILE A 133 12.98 27.88 1.14
C ILE A 133 13.89 29.09 0.98
N ASP A 134 13.29 30.27 0.97
CA ASP A 134 14.05 31.53 0.94
C ASP A 134 14.35 31.98 2.37
N GLY A 135 15.49 32.66 2.51
CA GLY A 135 16.30 32.83 3.72
C GLY A 135 15.61 33.47 4.93
N LEU A 136 16.41 33.72 5.96
CA LEU A 136 15.95 34.25 7.25
C LEU A 136 15.77 35.77 7.16
N PHE A 137 14.54 36.25 7.00
CA PHE A 137 14.24 37.70 7.01
C PHE A 137 13.63 38.13 8.34
N GLU A 138 14.03 39.30 8.82
CA GLU A 138 13.49 39.90 10.04
C GLU A 138 12.21 40.68 9.73
N VAL A 139 11.14 40.27 10.39
CA VAL A 139 9.83 40.90 10.31
C VAL A 139 9.68 41.80 11.53
N GLY A 140 9.85 43.11 11.32
CA GLY A 140 9.70 44.12 12.36
C GLY A 140 8.23 44.34 12.73
N ALA A 141 7.95 44.77 13.97
CA ALA A 141 6.63 44.75 14.61
C ALA A 141 5.47 45.36 13.79
N ASP A 142 5.74 46.35 12.93
CA ASP A 142 4.72 47.10 12.18
C ASP A 142 5.00 47.11 10.65
N GLY A 143 5.84 46.20 10.16
CA GLY A 143 6.31 46.21 8.77
C GLY A 143 5.42 45.43 7.81
N VAL A 144 5.02 46.05 6.69
CA VAL A 144 4.62 45.31 5.48
C VAL A 144 5.89 44.90 4.76
N PHE A 145 6.11 43.60 4.64
CA PHE A 145 7.28 43.06 3.93
C PHE A 145 6.85 42.54 2.56
N GLU A 146 7.40 43.11 1.48
CA GLU A 146 7.08 42.74 0.11
C GLU A 146 8.17 41.86 -0.52
N LEU A 147 7.76 40.71 -1.06
CA LEU A 147 8.66 39.73 -1.66
C LEU A 147 8.25 39.41 -3.11
N GLN A 148 9.25 39.17 -3.96
CA GLN A 148 9.05 38.55 -5.27
C GLN A 148 9.78 37.22 -5.31
N VAL A 149 9.05 36.13 -5.51
CA VAL A 149 9.59 34.78 -5.50
C VAL A 149 9.52 34.20 -6.90
N GLY A 150 10.68 33.82 -7.44
CA GLY A 150 10.78 33.10 -8.71
C GLY A 150 10.81 31.59 -8.48
N LEU A 151 9.82 30.85 -8.98
CA LEU A 151 9.83 29.39 -8.96
C LEU A 151 10.36 28.85 -10.29
N THR A 152 11.34 27.95 -10.22
CA THR A 152 11.82 27.22 -11.40
C THR A 152 10.95 25.98 -11.62
N PRO A 153 10.42 25.74 -12.84
CA PRO A 153 9.73 24.49 -13.15
C PRO A 153 10.59 23.30 -12.76
N ALA A 154 9.99 22.35 -12.04
CA ALA A 154 10.59 21.05 -11.84
C ALA A 154 10.50 20.36 -13.20
N ALA A 155 11.60 20.36 -13.94
CA ALA A 155 11.80 19.36 -14.97
C ALA A 155 11.67 18.03 -14.25
N ILE A 156 10.57 17.33 -14.49
CA ILE A 156 10.48 15.92 -14.18
C ILE A 156 11.48 15.32 -15.18
N ASP A 157 12.74 15.19 -14.78
CA ASP A 157 13.49 14.03 -15.23
C ASP A 157 12.64 12.87 -14.71
N LEU A 158 11.84 12.31 -15.61
CA LEU A 158 11.49 10.93 -15.44
C LEU A 158 12.85 10.25 -15.54
N GLU A 159 13.49 10.04 -14.39
CA GLU A 159 14.25 8.80 -14.25
C GLU A 159 13.32 7.76 -14.85
N ASP A 160 13.80 7.07 -15.89
CA ASP A 160 13.09 5.96 -16.47
C ASP A 160 12.44 5.22 -15.30
N LEU A 161 11.17 4.84 -15.44
CA LEU A 161 10.64 3.80 -14.60
C LEU A 161 11.52 2.56 -14.86
N VAL A 162 12.68 2.49 -14.22
CA VAL A 162 13.29 1.27 -13.81
C VAL A 162 12.25 0.77 -12.86
N VAL A 163 11.36 -0.06 -13.41
CA VAL A 163 10.78 -1.11 -12.62
C VAL A 163 12.02 -1.73 -11.98
N GLU A 164 12.28 -1.43 -10.71
CA GLU A 164 12.86 -2.43 -9.84
C GLU A 164 11.79 -3.53 -9.84
N ALA A 165 11.73 -4.29 -10.94
CA ALA A 165 11.56 -5.70 -10.84
C ALA A 165 12.66 -6.02 -9.85
N GLU A 166 12.26 -6.22 -8.60
CA GLU A 166 13.01 -7.04 -7.67
C GLU A 166 13.65 -8.09 -8.57
N GLU A 167 14.98 -8.08 -8.70
CA GLU A 167 15.74 -8.94 -9.59
C GLU A 167 15.64 -10.36 -9.01
N ARG A 168 14.41 -10.86 -8.92
CA ARG A 168 14.06 -12.25 -8.82
C ARG A 168 14.52 -12.77 -10.15
N LYS A 169 15.78 -13.18 -10.18
CA LYS A 169 16.30 -14.06 -11.22
C LYS A 169 15.18 -15.00 -11.61
N SER A 170 14.84 -15.02 -12.89
CA SER A 170 13.78 -15.91 -13.37
C SER A 170 14.08 -17.32 -12.85
N LYS A 171 13.06 -18.12 -12.55
CA LYS A 171 13.29 -19.49 -12.05
C LYS A 171 14.25 -20.24 -12.99
N LEU A 172 14.13 -19.97 -14.29
CA LEU A 172 15.04 -20.46 -15.33
C LEU A 172 16.50 -20.03 -15.14
N GLU A 173 16.78 -18.79 -14.75
CA GLU A 173 18.14 -18.36 -14.39
C GLU A 173 18.64 -19.06 -13.12
N LEU A 174 17.79 -19.19 -12.10
CA LEU A 174 18.17 -19.86 -10.85
C LEU A 174 18.52 -21.33 -11.06
N VAL A 175 17.78 -22.02 -11.94
CA VAL A 175 18.01 -23.44 -12.24
C VAL A 175 19.03 -23.67 -13.35
N GLY A 176 19.61 -22.60 -13.90
CA GLY A 176 20.65 -22.65 -14.92
C GLY A 176 20.17 -23.10 -16.32
N PHE A 177 18.90 -22.87 -16.64
CA PHE A 177 18.29 -23.28 -17.92
C PHE A 177 18.94 -22.57 -19.10
N LEU A 178 19.10 -21.24 -19.01
CA LEU A 178 19.63 -20.42 -20.11
C LEU A 178 21.08 -20.81 -20.46
N GLU A 179 21.89 -21.12 -19.45
CA GLU A 179 23.27 -21.58 -19.63
C GLU A 179 23.31 -22.92 -20.37
N ARG A 180 22.42 -23.85 -20.03
CA ARG A 180 22.33 -25.15 -20.73
C ARG A 180 21.80 -25.00 -22.15
N ALA A 181 20.80 -24.14 -22.34
CA ALA A 181 20.26 -23.81 -23.66
C ALA A 181 21.34 -23.21 -24.57
N ALA A 182 22.17 -22.31 -24.03
CA ALA A 182 23.29 -21.70 -24.76
C ALA A 182 24.39 -22.70 -25.15
N ILE A 183 24.61 -23.74 -24.33
CA ILE A 183 25.51 -24.87 -24.68
C ILE A 183 24.93 -25.69 -25.85
N GLY A 184 23.61 -25.73 -26.01
CA GLY A 184 22.95 -26.34 -27.17
C GLY A 184 22.99 -27.87 -27.19
N ARG A 185 23.18 -28.52 -26.04
CA ARG A 185 23.07 -29.98 -25.91
C ARG A 185 21.62 -30.34 -25.56
N GLY A 186 20.92 -31.04 -26.44
CA GLY A 186 19.50 -31.39 -26.26
C GLY A 186 18.55 -30.43 -26.99
N THR A 187 17.26 -30.52 -26.68
CA THR A 187 16.20 -29.67 -27.23
C THR A 187 15.58 -28.83 -26.12
N PHE A 188 15.44 -27.53 -26.36
CA PHE A 188 14.95 -26.56 -25.39
C PHE A 188 13.69 -25.91 -25.94
N LEU A 189 12.63 -25.89 -25.13
CA LEU A 189 11.36 -25.25 -25.46
C LEU A 189 11.02 -24.25 -24.36
N ILE A 190 10.57 -23.06 -24.73
CA ILE A 190 10.05 -22.06 -23.81
C ILE A 190 8.53 -22.13 -23.71
N GLY A 191 7.96 -21.69 -22.60
CA GLY A 191 6.54 -21.77 -22.30
C GLY A 191 5.66 -21.13 -23.37
N GLU A 192 6.09 -20.00 -23.92
CA GLU A 192 5.36 -19.27 -24.97
C GLU A 192 5.24 -20.11 -26.26
N ASP A 193 6.34 -20.74 -26.68
CA ASP A 193 6.37 -21.60 -27.86
C ASP A 193 5.52 -22.87 -27.65
N ILE A 194 5.57 -23.43 -26.45
CA ILE A 194 4.75 -24.60 -26.09
C ILE A 194 3.26 -24.22 -26.16
N GLN A 195 2.86 -23.11 -25.57
CA GLN A 195 1.47 -22.68 -25.52
C GLN A 195 0.92 -22.31 -26.91
N ALA A 196 1.77 -21.86 -27.84
CA ALA A 196 1.38 -21.61 -29.21
C ALA A 196 1.02 -22.89 -30.00
N ILE A 197 1.55 -24.05 -29.59
CA ILE A 197 1.42 -25.33 -30.32
C ILE A 197 0.51 -26.31 -29.57
N ALA A 198 0.58 -26.33 -28.24
CA ALA A 198 -0.06 -27.31 -27.36
C ALA A 198 -1.13 -26.66 -26.48
N LEU A 199 -2.40 -26.91 -26.80
CA LEU A 199 -3.54 -26.36 -26.06
C LEU A 199 -3.92 -27.17 -24.81
N ASP A 200 -3.90 -28.49 -24.90
CA ASP A 200 -4.36 -29.40 -23.83
C ASP A 200 -3.25 -30.30 -23.31
N LYS A 201 -2.45 -30.89 -24.21
CA LYS A 201 -1.39 -31.85 -23.86
C LYS A 201 -0.02 -31.27 -24.18
N ILE A 202 0.87 -31.20 -23.19
CA ILE A 202 2.26 -30.78 -23.39
C ILE A 202 2.98 -31.69 -24.37
N THR A 203 2.58 -32.97 -24.43
CA THR A 203 3.15 -33.92 -25.39
C THR A 203 2.85 -33.56 -26.85
N ASP A 204 1.89 -32.68 -27.14
CA ASP A 204 1.69 -32.16 -28.51
C ASP A 204 2.87 -31.29 -28.97
N ALA A 205 3.51 -30.55 -28.06
CA ALA A 205 4.73 -29.79 -28.36
C ALA A 205 5.95 -30.71 -28.62
N PHE A 206 5.88 -31.98 -28.22
CA PHE A 206 7.00 -32.93 -28.30
C PHE A 206 7.02 -33.74 -29.61
N ARG A 207 5.96 -33.66 -30.43
CA ARG A 207 5.78 -34.52 -31.61
C ARG A 207 6.84 -34.36 -32.70
N ASN A 208 7.46 -33.19 -32.78
CA ASN A 208 8.43 -32.87 -33.84
C ASN A 208 9.89 -32.94 -33.33
N ILE A 209 10.12 -33.49 -32.14
CA ILE A 209 11.46 -33.54 -31.55
C ILE A 209 12.23 -34.75 -32.11
N PRO A 210 13.39 -34.55 -32.75
CA PRO A 210 14.17 -35.66 -33.29
C PRO A 210 14.58 -36.68 -32.23
N GLY A 211 14.26 -37.96 -32.48
CA GLY A 211 14.60 -39.07 -31.59
C GLY A 211 13.66 -39.27 -30.40
N LEU A 212 12.63 -38.44 -30.27
CA LEU A 212 11.54 -38.58 -29.30
C LEU A 212 10.24 -38.90 -30.04
N ASP A 213 9.55 -39.96 -29.61
CA ASP A 213 8.27 -40.38 -30.15
C ASP A 213 7.17 -40.24 -29.09
N VAL A 214 6.03 -39.71 -29.49
CA VAL A 214 4.83 -39.57 -28.65
C VAL A 214 3.84 -40.68 -29.02
N VAL A 215 3.73 -41.67 -28.14
CA VAL A 215 2.88 -42.86 -28.32
C VAL A 215 1.49 -42.59 -27.76
N THR A 216 0.52 -42.48 -28.65
CA THR A 216 -0.86 -42.12 -28.33
C THR A 216 -1.80 -43.32 -28.39
N THR A 217 -1.36 -44.57 -28.18
CA THR A 217 -2.24 -45.76 -28.33
C THR A 217 -3.59 -45.56 -27.63
N ARG A 218 -4.65 -45.33 -28.42
CA ARG A 218 -6.04 -45.19 -27.96
C ARG A 218 -6.83 -46.41 -28.44
N PRO A 219 -6.97 -47.46 -27.63
CA PRO A 219 -7.99 -48.47 -27.87
C PRO A 219 -9.36 -47.76 -28.00
N LEU A 220 -10.22 -48.21 -28.91
CA LEU A 220 -11.54 -47.62 -29.14
C LEU A 220 -12.43 -47.64 -27.88
N VAL A 221 -12.17 -48.59 -26.98
CA VAL A 221 -12.94 -48.82 -25.74
C VAL A 221 -12.01 -49.26 -24.61
N GLY A 222 -12.44 -49.04 -23.36
CA GLY A 222 -11.73 -49.46 -22.16
C GLY A 222 -10.90 -48.36 -21.51
N VAL A 223 -10.44 -48.60 -20.27
CA VAL A 223 -9.73 -47.60 -19.45
C VAL A 223 -8.43 -47.08 -20.08
N GLU A 224 -7.84 -47.82 -21.01
CA GLU A 224 -6.64 -47.40 -21.72
C GLU A 224 -6.89 -46.32 -22.78
N SER A 225 -8.14 -46.13 -23.23
CA SER A 225 -8.50 -45.09 -24.21
C SER A 225 -8.36 -43.67 -23.67
N MET A 226 -8.42 -43.52 -22.34
CA MET A 226 -8.34 -42.25 -21.62
C MET A 226 -6.93 -41.94 -21.11
N ARG A 227 -5.95 -42.82 -21.35
CA ARG A 227 -4.59 -42.58 -20.88
C ARG A 227 -3.94 -41.46 -21.67
N ASN A 228 -3.27 -40.56 -20.96
CA ASN A 228 -2.44 -39.53 -21.56
C ASN A 228 -1.31 -40.13 -22.43
N PRO A 229 -0.83 -39.44 -23.48
CA PRO A 229 0.25 -39.95 -24.33
C PRO A 229 1.53 -40.28 -23.56
N GLU A 230 2.22 -41.33 -24.00
CA GLU A 230 3.51 -41.75 -23.45
C GLU A 230 4.65 -41.21 -24.33
N ILE A 231 5.77 -40.81 -23.72
CA ILE A 231 6.98 -40.43 -24.45
C ILE A 231 8.01 -41.56 -24.45
N ARG A 232 8.63 -41.76 -25.61
CA ARG A 232 9.69 -42.75 -25.82
C ARG A 232 10.84 -42.13 -26.61
N ILE A 233 12.04 -42.60 -26.34
CA ILE A 233 13.24 -42.21 -27.08
C ILE A 233 13.68 -43.40 -27.92
N ARG A 234 13.93 -43.16 -29.21
CA ARG A 234 14.50 -44.14 -30.12
C ARG A 234 16.01 -44.23 -29.94
N ARG A 235 16.53 -45.45 -29.85
CA ARG A 235 17.98 -45.68 -29.73
C ARG A 235 18.41 -46.99 -30.38
N GLY A 236 19.35 -46.91 -31.32
CA GLY A 236 20.22 -48.01 -31.76
C GLY A 236 19.60 -49.41 -31.87
N GLY A 237 18.33 -49.52 -32.32
CA GLY A 237 17.60 -50.79 -32.45
C GLY A 237 16.40 -51.00 -31.52
N GLY A 238 16.06 -50.06 -30.64
CA GLY A 238 14.88 -50.15 -29.77
C GLY A 238 14.39 -48.81 -29.21
N GLU A 239 13.43 -48.90 -28.29
CA GLU A 239 12.85 -47.75 -27.58
C GLU A 239 13.14 -47.84 -26.09
N CYS A 240 13.27 -46.69 -25.44
CA CYS A 240 13.33 -46.57 -23.99
C CYS A 240 12.46 -45.40 -23.53
N SER A 241 12.08 -45.38 -22.26
CA SER A 241 11.36 -44.27 -21.64
C SER A 241 12.32 -43.42 -20.81
N PRO A 242 12.33 -42.08 -21.00
CA PRO A 242 13.24 -41.17 -20.28
C PRO A 242 12.91 -41.09 -18.80
N THR A 243 13.81 -40.51 -18.02
CA THR A 243 13.49 -40.06 -16.65
C THR A 243 12.85 -38.67 -16.74
N LEU A 244 11.73 -38.48 -16.05
CA LEU A 244 11.01 -37.20 -16.01
C LEU A 244 11.27 -36.49 -14.71
N TYR A 245 11.71 -35.24 -14.82
CA TYR A 245 11.79 -34.31 -13.71
C TYR A 245 10.81 -33.15 -13.92
N VAL A 246 10.18 -32.72 -12.82
CA VAL A 246 9.43 -31.47 -12.75
C VAL A 246 10.03 -30.66 -11.61
N ASP A 247 10.51 -29.46 -11.90
CA ASP A 247 11.14 -28.56 -10.92
C ASP A 247 12.28 -29.21 -10.10
N GLY A 248 13.06 -30.07 -10.75
CA GLY A 248 14.16 -30.81 -10.13
C GLY A 248 13.76 -32.05 -9.34
N ALA A 249 12.45 -32.31 -9.16
CA ALA A 249 11.96 -33.54 -8.52
C ALA A 249 11.69 -34.65 -9.56
N ILE A 250 12.06 -35.89 -9.23
CA ILE A 250 11.79 -37.05 -10.09
C ILE A 250 10.30 -37.40 -10.03
N MET A 251 9.60 -37.31 -11.15
CA MET A 251 8.19 -37.70 -11.28
C MET A 251 8.02 -39.11 -11.83
N ALA A 252 8.91 -39.53 -12.72
CA ALA A 252 8.91 -40.88 -13.27
C ALA A 252 10.33 -41.36 -13.60
N LEU A 253 10.62 -42.61 -13.22
CA LEU A 253 11.91 -43.24 -13.49
C LEU A 253 11.98 -43.77 -14.92
N GLY A 254 13.08 -43.47 -15.61
CA GLY A 254 13.35 -44.02 -16.93
C GLY A 254 13.50 -45.53 -16.91
N SER A 255 13.07 -46.17 -17.99
CA SER A 255 13.12 -47.62 -18.16
C SER A 255 13.47 -48.00 -19.59
N GLN A 256 14.04 -49.19 -19.80
CA GLN A 256 14.30 -49.73 -21.13
C GLN A 256 13.45 -50.97 -21.33
N ARG A 257 13.24 -51.32 -22.59
CA ARG A 257 12.80 -52.66 -22.94
C ARG A 257 13.80 -53.69 -22.39
N PRO A 258 13.37 -54.71 -21.63
CA PRO A 258 14.25 -55.79 -21.23
C PRO A 258 14.72 -56.60 -22.45
N GLU A 259 16.00 -56.95 -22.49
CA GLU A 259 16.51 -57.92 -23.47
C GLU A 259 15.80 -59.26 -23.28
N GLY A 260 15.22 -59.81 -24.35
CA GLY A 260 14.40 -61.03 -24.30
C GLY A 260 13.04 -60.89 -23.59
N GLY A 261 12.65 -59.67 -23.19
CA GLY A 261 11.38 -59.37 -22.52
C GLY A 261 10.20 -59.17 -23.47
N PRO A 262 8.98 -58.98 -22.91
CA PRO A 262 7.78 -58.70 -23.71
C PRO A 262 7.96 -57.45 -24.58
N ASP A 263 7.15 -57.34 -25.64
CA ASP A 263 7.28 -56.31 -26.67
C ASP A 263 6.87 -54.89 -26.24
N ARG A 264 7.05 -54.55 -24.96
CA ARG A 264 6.55 -53.32 -24.35
C ARG A 264 7.47 -52.85 -23.23
N ILE A 265 7.62 -51.53 -23.11
CA ILE A 265 8.30 -50.90 -21.99
C ILE A 265 7.45 -51.08 -20.72
N GLN A 266 8.04 -51.55 -19.63
CA GLN A 266 7.31 -51.84 -18.38
C GLN A 266 6.78 -50.59 -17.68
N ARG A 267 7.46 -49.45 -17.82
CA ARG A 267 7.03 -48.16 -17.23
C ARG A 267 7.25 -47.04 -18.23
N GLY A 268 6.17 -46.67 -18.91
CA GLY A 268 6.12 -45.52 -19.79
C GLY A 268 5.88 -44.22 -19.03
N VAL A 269 6.64 -43.18 -19.38
CA VAL A 269 6.49 -41.83 -18.85
C VAL A 269 5.44 -41.05 -19.64
N ARG A 270 4.52 -40.40 -18.92
CA ARG A 270 3.42 -39.60 -19.47
C ARG A 270 3.45 -38.19 -18.85
N PRO A 271 4.10 -37.21 -19.51
CA PRO A 271 4.26 -35.87 -18.95
C PRO A 271 2.94 -35.18 -18.60
N ASP A 272 1.89 -35.42 -19.39
CA ASP A 272 0.55 -34.84 -19.18
C ASP A 272 -0.16 -35.34 -17.91
N ASP A 273 0.38 -36.36 -17.22
CA ASP A 273 -0.12 -36.78 -15.90
C ASP A 273 0.30 -35.82 -14.78
N PHE A 274 1.30 -34.95 -15.03
CA PHE A 274 1.92 -34.12 -14.01
C PHE A 274 1.81 -32.61 -14.28
N VAL A 275 1.77 -32.21 -15.55
CA VAL A 275 1.76 -30.80 -15.96
C VAL A 275 0.80 -30.57 -17.13
N THR A 276 0.35 -29.32 -17.26
CA THR A 276 -0.39 -28.82 -18.44
C THR A 276 0.44 -27.76 -19.17
N PRO A 277 0.23 -27.51 -20.47
CA PRO A 277 0.97 -26.49 -21.22
C PRO A 277 1.01 -25.12 -20.52
N ALA A 278 -0.12 -24.67 -19.97
CA ALA A 278 -0.24 -23.38 -19.28
C ALA A 278 0.55 -23.28 -17.95
N SER A 279 0.96 -24.42 -17.37
CA SER A 279 1.75 -24.44 -16.13
C SER A 279 3.25 -24.43 -16.38
N VAL A 280 3.69 -24.59 -17.63
CA VAL A 280 5.09 -24.82 -17.97
C VAL A 280 5.74 -23.53 -18.46
N GLU A 281 6.86 -23.19 -17.81
CA GLU A 281 7.72 -22.07 -18.14
C GLU A 281 8.81 -22.49 -19.15
N ALA A 282 9.36 -23.70 -19.02
CA ALA A 282 10.28 -24.25 -20.01
C ALA A 282 10.41 -25.78 -19.94
N VAL A 283 10.94 -26.38 -21.00
CA VAL A 283 11.24 -27.81 -21.10
C VAL A 283 12.63 -28.03 -21.69
N GLU A 284 13.38 -28.97 -21.11
CA GLU A 284 14.65 -29.46 -21.64
C GLU A 284 14.53 -30.96 -21.94
N ILE A 285 14.90 -31.37 -23.15
CA ILE A 285 14.80 -32.77 -23.60
C ILE A 285 16.17 -33.24 -24.06
N TYR A 286 16.70 -34.22 -23.33
CA TYR A 286 17.98 -34.85 -23.58
C TYR A 286 17.74 -36.29 -24.02
N VAL A 287 17.79 -36.52 -25.34
CA VAL A 287 17.52 -37.86 -25.92
C VAL A 287 18.70 -38.82 -25.76
N ARG A 288 19.86 -38.33 -25.30
CA ARG A 288 21.03 -39.17 -24.99
C ARG A 288 21.52 -38.96 -23.56
N PRO A 289 21.97 -40.02 -22.86
CA PRO A 289 22.57 -39.88 -21.54
C PRO A 289 23.83 -39.00 -21.54
N SER A 290 24.59 -38.99 -22.64
CA SER A 290 25.79 -38.16 -22.81
C SER A 290 25.49 -36.66 -22.94
N GLU A 291 24.26 -36.32 -23.31
CA GLU A 291 23.81 -34.91 -23.42
C GLU A 291 23.25 -34.41 -22.08
N THR A 292 22.86 -35.33 -21.19
CA THR A 292 22.20 -35.01 -19.91
C THR A 292 23.16 -34.24 -18.99
N PRO A 293 22.70 -33.16 -18.33
CA PRO A 293 23.51 -32.44 -17.34
C PRO A 293 23.85 -33.32 -16.14
N LEU A 294 25.06 -33.16 -15.59
CA LEU A 294 25.60 -34.05 -14.55
C LEU A 294 24.74 -34.13 -13.27
N GLN A 295 23.99 -33.07 -12.96
CA GLN A 295 23.11 -33.00 -11.80
C GLN A 295 21.81 -33.81 -11.98
N TYR A 296 21.50 -34.27 -13.20
CA TYR A 296 20.32 -35.10 -13.47
C TYR A 296 20.72 -36.49 -13.91
N GLU A 297 19.98 -37.49 -13.45
CA GLU A 297 20.31 -38.87 -13.72
C GLU A 297 19.41 -39.43 -14.83
N ALA A 298 20.03 -39.83 -15.94
CA ALA A 298 19.37 -40.57 -17.01
C ALA A 298 19.13 -42.03 -16.60
N ARG A 299 18.24 -42.27 -15.62
CA ARG A 299 17.85 -43.63 -15.18
C ARG A 299 17.30 -44.43 -16.34
N GLY A 300 17.46 -45.76 -16.23
CA GLY A 300 17.20 -46.65 -17.35
C GLY A 300 18.11 -46.34 -18.54
N ARG A 301 19.27 -45.70 -18.32
CA ARG A 301 20.25 -45.30 -19.34
C ARG A 301 19.62 -44.63 -20.56
N CYS A 302 18.44 -44.00 -20.48
CA CYS A 302 17.64 -43.59 -21.64
C CYS A 302 17.93 -42.16 -22.08
N GLY A 303 17.46 -41.21 -21.31
CA GLY A 303 17.53 -39.78 -21.55
C GLY A 303 16.74 -39.11 -20.43
N VAL A 304 16.66 -37.78 -20.47
CA VAL A 304 16.00 -37.00 -19.43
C VAL A 304 15.10 -35.96 -20.07
N VAL A 305 13.91 -35.80 -19.50
CA VAL A 305 13.03 -34.67 -19.76
C VAL A 305 12.91 -33.86 -18.48
N LEU A 306 13.32 -32.59 -18.52
CA LEU A 306 13.18 -31.63 -17.43
C LEU A 306 12.05 -30.68 -17.78
N ILE A 307 11.13 -30.46 -16.85
CA ILE A 307 10.05 -29.50 -16.99
C ILE A 307 10.15 -28.49 -15.86
N TRP A 308 10.16 -27.22 -16.21
CA TRP A 308 10.16 -26.09 -15.29
C TRP A 308 8.78 -25.44 -15.31
N THR A 309 8.14 -25.34 -14.15
CA THR A 309 6.83 -24.69 -14.01
C THR A 309 6.99 -23.23 -13.59
N TYR A 310 6.03 -22.37 -13.95
CA TYR A 310 6.03 -20.99 -13.45
C TYR A 310 5.98 -20.96 -11.91
N VAL A 311 6.68 -19.99 -11.31
CA VAL A 311 6.55 -19.70 -9.88
C VAL A 311 5.14 -19.14 -9.62
N ARG A 312 4.36 -19.80 -8.77
CA ARG A 312 3.08 -19.27 -8.28
C ARG A 312 3.31 -18.33 -7.11
#